data_AF-A0AAV4AUU0-F1
#
_entry.id   AF-A0AAV4AUU0-F1
#
_cell.length_a   1.000
_cell.length_b   1.000
_cell.length_c   1.000
_cell.angle_alpha   90.00
_cell.angle_beta   90.00
_cell.angle_gamma   90.00
#
_symmetry.space_group_name_H-M   'P 1'
#
loop_
_entity.id
_entity.type
_entity.pdbx_description
1 polymer ?
#
loop_
_entity_poly.entity_id
_entity_poly.type
_entity_poly.pdbx_seq_one_letter_code
_entity_poly.pdbx_strand_id
1 'polypeptide(L)' 'VHMDTSLGQLSRMLDTDHFVLIVHNQRQYGCEGKVENKQMIFGIATRIDLLNFITSHDTEQ' A
#
# COMPACT_ATOMS: atom_id res chain seq x y z
N VAL A 1 1.76 1.68 -6.38
CA VAL A 1 2.78 0.97 -5.58
C VAL A 1 2.24 -0.40 -5.20
N HIS A 2 3.05 -1.45 -5.22
CA HIS A 2 2.60 -2.80 -4.85
C HIS A 2 2.87 -3.08 -3.36
N MET A 3 2.18 -4.07 -2.79
CA MET A 3 2.31 -4.44 -1.37
C MET A 3 3.70 -4.94 -0.96
N ASP A 4 4.51 -5.39 -1.91
CA ASP A 4 5.89 -5.84 -1.73
C ASP A 4 6.92 -4.71 -1.79
N THR A 5 6.47 -3.47 -2.01
CA THR A 5 7.37 -2.30 -2.03
C THR A 5 7.89 -2.03 -0.63
N SER A 6 9.21 -1.94 -0.49
CA SER A 6 9.84 -1.67 0.82
C SER A 6 9.48 -0.28 1.35
N LEU A 7 9.45 -0.13 2.68
CA LEU A 7 9.22 1.17 3.33
C LEU A 7 10.27 2.23 2.93
N GLY A 8 11.51 1.82 2.66
CA GLY A 8 12.55 2.73 2.17
C GLY A 8 12.26 3.28 0.77
N GLN A 9 11.70 2.44 -0.12
CA GLN A 9 11.22 2.90 -1.43
C GLN A 9 9.97 3.79 -1.29
N LEU A 10 9.02 3.39 -0.44
CA LEU A 10 7.82 4.17 -0.14
C LEU A 10 8.17 5.58 0.37
N SER A 11 9.16 5.67 1.26
CA SER A 11 9.69 6.93 1.80
C SER A 11 10.18 7.86 0.69
N ARG A 12 11.00 7.34 -0.23
CA ARG A 12 11.53 8.12 -1.37
C ARG A 12 10.45 8.59 -2.33
N MET A 13 9.41 7.78 -2.55
CA MET A 13 8.27 8.20 -3.39
C MET A 13 7.50 9.36 -2.73
N LEU A 14 7.36 9.32 -1.41
CA LEU A 14 6.70 10.36 -0.63
C LEU A 14 7.53 11.65 -0.47
N ASP A 15 8.79 11.66 -0.93
CA ASP A 15 9.61 12.88 -0.98
C ASP A 15 9.21 13.79 -2.16
N THR A 16 8.67 13.20 -3.24
CA THR A 16 8.20 13.93 -4.44
C THR A 16 6.68 13.98 -4.55
N ASP A 17 5.99 12.92 -4.11
CA ASP A 17 4.55 12.76 -4.23
C ASP A 17 3.86 12.86 -2.86
N HIS A 18 2.77 13.63 -2.75
CA HIS A 18 2.10 13.84 -1.46
C HIS A 18 1.39 12.59 -0.90
N PHE A 19 1.01 11.67 -1.79
CA PHE A 19 0.34 10.43 -1.45
C PHE A 19 0.69 9.36 -2.48
N VAL A 20 0.64 8.09 -2.06
CA VAL A 20 0.87 6.95 -2.93
C VAL A 20 -0.28 5.96 -2.81
N LEU A 21 -0.77 5.48 -3.96
CA LEU A 21 -1.79 4.42 -4.01
C LEU A 21 -1.12 3.05 -3.96
N ILE A 22 -1.58 2.24 -3.03
CA ILE A 22 -1.18 0.85 -2.88
C ILE A 22 -2.20 0.00 -3.62
N VAL A 23 -1.72 -0.81 -4.57
CA VAL A 23 -2.53 -1.66 -5.43
C VAL A 23 -2.09 -3.10 -5.32
N HIS A 24 -3.06 -4.01 -5.43
CA HIS A 24 -2.79 -5.44 -5.43
C HIS A 24 -3.75 -6.16 -6.38
N ASN A 25 -3.24 -7.24 -6.98
CA ASN A 25 -4.02 -8.06 -7.90
C ASN A 25 -4.84 -9.06 -7.08
N GLN A 26 -6.15 -8.88 -7.09
CA GLN A 26 -7.06 -9.75 -6.36
C GLN A 26 -7.81 -10.64 -7.34
N ARG A 27 -7.86 -11.94 -6.99
CA ARG A 27 -8.75 -12.89 -7.66
C ARG A 27 -10.18 -12.63 -7.20
N GLN A 28 -11.06 -12.29 -8.14
CA GLN A 28 -12.47 -12.03 -7.91
C GLN A 28 -13.31 -13.13 -8.57
N TYR A 29 -14.37 -13.53 -7.88
CA TYR A 29 -15.34 -14.48 -8.39
C TYR A 29 -16.57 -13.70 -8.81
N GLY A 30 -16.78 -13.61 -10.13
CA GLY A 30 -17.97 -12.98 -10.71
C GLY A 30 -19.19 -13.89 -10.65
N CYS A 31 -20.34 -13.36 -11.09
CA CYS A 31 -21.50 -14.19 -11.37
C CYS A 31 -21.15 -15.19 -12.50
N GLU A 32 -21.70 -16.39 -12.46
CA GLU A 32 -21.36 -17.54 -13.35
C GLU A 32 -20.04 -18.26 -13.06
N GLY A 33 -19.39 -18.02 -11.91
CA GLY A 33 -18.17 -18.75 -11.53
C GLY A 33 -16.93 -18.36 -12.35
N LYS A 34 -17.02 -17.28 -13.14
CA LYS A 34 -15.86 -16.71 -13.82
C LYS A 34 -14.90 -16.13 -12.79
N VAL A 35 -13.65 -16.57 -12.88
CA VAL A 35 -12.55 -16.08 -12.05
C VAL A 35 -11.81 -15.02 -12.85
N GLU A 36 -11.78 -13.79 -12.33
CA GLU A 36 -11.05 -12.68 -12.94
C GLU A 36 -9.96 -12.19 -11.98
N ASN A 37 -8.82 -11.78 -12.51
CA ASN A 37 -7.81 -11.07 -11.73
C ASN A 37 -8.00 -9.57 -11.96
N LYS A 38 -8.39 -8.85 -10.91
CA LYS A 38 -8.60 -7.41 -10.97
C LYS A 38 -7.57 -6.69 -10.10
N GLN A 39 -6.99 -5.63 -10.65
CA GLN A 39 -6.15 -4.72 -9.88
C GLN A 39 -7.06 -3.82 -9.03
N MET A 40 -6.90 -3.93 -7.71
CA MET A 40 -7.70 -3.19 -6.74
C MET A 40 -6.80 -2.27 -5.92
N ILE A 41 -7.35 -1.12 -5.52
CA ILE A 41 -6.69 -0.20 -4.58
C ILE A 41 -6.92 -0.75 -3.18
N PHE A 42 -5.82 -1.03 -2.47
CA PHE A 42 -5.85 -1.54 -1.10
C PHE A 42 -5.72 -0.44 -0.06
N GLY A 43 -5.08 0.67 -0.41
CA GLY A 43 -4.90 1.78 0.50
C GLY A 43 -4.22 2.97 -0.14
N ILE A 44 -4.19 4.06 0.62
CA ILE A 44 -3.43 5.26 0.32
C ILE A 44 -2.47 5.44 1.48
N ALA A 45 -1.19 5.70 1.19
CA ALA A 45 -0.21 6.04 2.20
C ALA A 45 0.31 7.46 1.98
N THR A 46 0.58 8.13 3.09
CA THR A 46 1.16 9.47 3.15
C THR A 46 2.42 9.45 4.00
N ARG A 47 3.17 10.55 3.98
CA ARG A 47 4.36 10.73 4.81
C ARG A 47 4.05 10.67 6.32
N ILE A 48 2.84 11.10 6.70
CA ILE A 48 2.38 11.05 8.10
C ILE A 48 2.19 9.59 8.54
N ASP A 49 1.64 8.73 7.68
CA ASP A 49 1.45 7.30 8.00
C ASP A 49 2.79 6.61 8.22
N LEU A 50 3.80 6.94 7.41
CA LEU A 50 5.15 6.40 7.57
C LEU A 50 5.81 6.88 8.87
N LEU A 51 5.65 8.15 9.22
CA LEU A 51 6.17 8.70 10.48
C LEU A 51 5.49 8.05 11.68
N ASN A 52 4.16 7.93 11.66
CA ASN A 52 3.39 7.26 12.71
C ASN A 52 3.85 5.81 12.90
N PHE A 53 4.05 5.07 11.80
CA PHE A 53 4.55 3.70 11.84
C PHE A 53 5.93 3.61 12.51
N ILE A 54 6.89 4.46 12.13
CA ILE A 54 8.23 4.46 12.76
C ILE A 54 8.11 4.79 14.24
N THR A 55 7.36 5.84 14.60
CA THR A 55 7.23 6.27 15.99
C THR A 55 6.52 5.24 16.87
N SER A 56 5.54 4.49 16.35
CA SER A 56 4.88 3.44 17.13
C SER A 56 5.82 2.26 17.39
N HIS A 57 6.68 1.91 16.43
CA HIS A 57 7.66 0.83 16.59
C HIS A 57 8.81 1.19 17.54
N ASP A 58 9.14 2.48 17.67
CA ASP A 58 10.11 2.96 18.65
C ASP A 58 9.54 2.99 20.08
N THR A 59 8.21 3.06 20.24
CA THR A 59 7.55 3.11 21.55
C THR A 59 7.27 1.71 22.14
N GLU A 60 7.33 0.67 21.31
CA GLU A 60 7.13 -0.74 21.69
C GLU A 60 8.45 -1.47 22.05
N GLN A 61 9.57 -0.74 22.13
CA GLN A 61 10.88 -1.21 22.62
C GLN A 61 11.20 -0.64 24.01
#